data_AF-A0A9P6VYC3-F1
#
_entry.id   AF-A0A9P6VYC3-F1
#
_cell.length_a   1.000
_cell.length_b   1.000
_cell.length_c   1.000
_cell.angle_alpha   90.00
_cell.angle_beta   90.00
_cell.angle_gamma   90.00
#
_symmetry.space_group_name_H-M   'P 1'
#
loop_
_entity.id
_entity.type
_entity.pdbx_description
1 polymer ?
#
loop_
_entity_poly.entity_id
_entity_poly.type
_entity_poly.pdbx_seq_one_letter_code
_entity_poly.pdbx_strand_id
1 'polypeptide(L)'
;MHSTSGTDTDILYSPPSLTRIPERWTSMKNTDLQEEIKEYLDWKMMSPWKDMSHDEQIASYYLAYGSWGPRSDSTTKDKSEINVTYFIFRVMFNIVMISALGVSYVNWREDKNYHDID
;
A
#
# COMPACT_ATOMS: atom_id res chain seq x y z
N MET A 1 27.04 44.31 -36.49
CA MET A 1 26.12 44.16 -35.35
C MET A 1 25.22 42.98 -35.66
N HIS A 2 25.56 41.79 -35.15
CA HIS A 2 24.77 40.58 -35.34
C HIS A 2 23.67 40.54 -34.26
N SER A 3 22.42 40.66 -34.67
CA SER A 3 21.26 40.38 -33.81
C SER A 3 21.15 38.87 -33.63
N THR A 4 21.41 38.38 -32.43
CA THR A 4 21.12 37.00 -32.04
C THR A 4 19.64 36.92 -31.68
N SER A 5 18.83 36.26 -32.51
CA SER A 5 17.45 35.91 -32.17
C SER A 5 17.46 34.76 -31.15
N GLY A 6 17.29 35.09 -29.88
CA GLY A 6 16.97 34.10 -28.85
C GLY A 6 15.56 33.58 -29.09
N THR A 7 15.41 32.31 -29.41
CA THR A 7 14.14 31.60 -29.34
C THR A 7 13.87 31.31 -27.86
N ASP A 8 13.15 32.22 -27.19
CA ASP A 8 12.48 31.93 -25.91
C ASP A 8 11.45 30.84 -26.19
N THR A 9 11.82 29.58 -25.95
CA THR A 9 10.82 28.54 -25.73
C THR A 9 10.23 28.83 -24.36
N ASP A 10 9.14 29.60 -24.33
CA ASP A 10 8.22 29.61 -23.19
C ASP A 10 7.85 28.15 -22.91
N ILE A 11 8.52 27.56 -21.92
CA ILE A 11 8.26 26.21 -21.43
C ILE A 11 6.88 26.26 -20.78
N LEU A 12 5.84 26.09 -21.60
CA LEU A 12 4.46 26.07 -21.15
C LEU A 12 4.30 24.88 -20.21
N TYR A 13 4.29 25.18 -18.91
CA TYR A 13 4.07 24.19 -17.88
C TYR A 13 2.70 23.56 -18.09
N SER A 14 2.67 22.24 -18.32
CA SER A 14 1.44 21.47 -18.35
C SER A 14 1.22 20.87 -16.97
N PRO A 15 0.10 21.17 -16.29
CA PRO A 15 -0.18 20.60 -14.98
C PRO A 15 -0.34 19.08 -15.07
N PRO A 16 0.04 18.34 -14.00
CA PRO A 16 -0.18 16.90 -13.94
C PRO A 16 -1.68 16.59 -13.93
N SER A 17 -2.07 15.44 -14.49
CA SER A 17 -3.45 14.97 -14.39
C SER A 17 -3.84 14.77 -12.94
N LEU A 18 -5.01 15.25 -12.49
CA LEU A 18 -5.50 15.11 -11.11
C LEU A 18 -6.75 14.22 -11.00
N THR A 19 -7.07 13.48 -12.06
CA THR A 19 -8.27 12.65 -12.11
C THR A 19 -8.13 11.42 -11.21
N ARG A 20 -9.14 11.20 -10.35
CA ARG A 20 -9.24 10.05 -9.42
C ARG A 20 -8.03 9.90 -8.48
N ILE A 21 -7.50 11.01 -7.98
CA ILE A 21 -6.42 11.02 -6.97
C ILE A 21 -6.72 10.11 -5.77
N PRO A 22 -7.93 10.11 -5.15
CA PRO A 22 -8.20 9.27 -3.99
C PRO A 22 -7.95 7.77 -4.21
N GLU A 23 -8.26 7.26 -5.40
CA GLU A 23 -8.12 5.84 -5.74
C GLU A 23 -6.67 5.47 -6.07
N ARG A 24 -5.97 6.36 -6.78
CA ARG A 24 -4.65 6.04 -7.33
C ARG A 24 -3.49 6.47 -6.43
N TRP A 25 -3.70 7.39 -5.48
CA TRP A 25 -2.63 8.00 -4.68
C TRP A 25 -1.75 6.97 -3.97
N THR A 26 -2.37 5.98 -3.32
CA THR A 26 -1.66 4.90 -2.62
C THR A 26 -1.01 3.89 -3.56
N SER A 27 -1.52 3.77 -4.78
CA SER A 27 -1.01 2.86 -5.81
C SER A 27 0.07 3.48 -6.70
N MET A 28 0.26 4.81 -6.63
CA MET A 28 1.30 5.52 -7.37
C MET A 28 2.68 5.14 -6.80
N LYS A 29 3.46 4.42 -7.60
CA LYS A 29 4.85 4.03 -7.27
C LYS A 29 5.86 5.15 -7.53
N ASN A 30 5.50 6.12 -8.39
CA ASN A 30 6.38 7.22 -8.74
C ASN A 30 6.28 8.31 -7.67
N THR A 31 7.34 8.43 -6.87
CA THR A 31 7.46 9.44 -5.81
C THR A 31 7.58 10.85 -6.36
N ASP A 32 8.29 11.02 -7.47
CA ASP A 32 8.55 12.32 -8.09
C ASP A 32 7.24 12.94 -8.58
N LEU A 33 6.36 12.13 -9.19
CA LEU A 33 5.03 12.57 -9.60
C LEU A 33 4.14 12.94 -8.41
N GLN A 34 4.27 12.24 -7.27
CA GLN A 34 3.53 12.61 -6.07
C GLN A 34 4.02 13.94 -5.49
N GLU A 35 5.32 14.22 -5.55
CA GLU A 35 5.90 15.49 -5.12
C GLU A 35 5.47 16.63 -6.05
N GLU A 36 5.54 16.44 -7.36
CA GLU A 36 5.06 17.42 -8.34
C GLU A 36 3.57 17.76 -8.12
N ILE A 37 2.72 16.76 -7.89
CA ILE A 37 1.30 16.99 -7.61
C ILE A 37 1.10 17.79 -6.31
N LYS A 38 1.90 17.51 -5.26
CA LYS A 38 1.82 18.28 -4.01
C LYS A 38 2.20 19.74 -4.25
N GLU A 39 3.31 19.97 -4.93
CA GLU A 39 3.81 21.32 -5.23
C GLU A 39 2.82 22.10 -6.09
N TYR A 40 2.29 21.47 -7.13
CA TYR A 40 1.26 22.07 -7.99
C TYR A 40 0.02 22.48 -7.20
N LEU A 41 -0.51 21.58 -6.36
CA LEU A 41 -1.69 21.85 -5.55
C LEU A 41 -1.40 22.91 -4.48
N ASP A 42 -0.22 22.90 -3.86
CA ASP A 42 0.16 23.89 -2.86
C ASP A 42 0.18 25.31 -3.46
N TRP A 43 0.79 25.48 -4.62
CA TRP A 43 0.77 26.74 -5.35
C TRP A 43 -0.64 27.15 -5.77
N LYS A 44 -1.44 26.21 -6.29
CA LYS A 44 -2.81 26.49 -6.74
C LYS A 44 -3.75 26.86 -5.58
N MET A 45 -3.57 26.27 -4.40
CA MET A 45 -4.34 26.57 -3.19
C MET A 45 -4.09 27.97 -2.63
N MET A 46 -2.96 28.62 -2.98
CA MET A 46 -2.68 30.02 -2.63
C MET A 46 -3.53 31.02 -3.43
N SER A 47 -4.04 30.60 -4.60
CA SER A 47 -4.92 31.41 -5.46
C SER A 47 -6.39 31.28 -5.02
N PRO A 48 -7.32 32.12 -5.52
CA PRO A 48 -8.74 31.97 -5.23
C PRO A 48 -9.28 30.60 -5.63
N TRP A 49 -9.91 29.90 -4.67
CA TRP A 49 -10.41 28.53 -4.88
C TRP A 49 -11.56 28.44 -5.90
N LYS A 50 -12.16 29.58 -6.27
CA LYS A 50 -13.20 29.66 -7.30
C LYS A 50 -12.66 29.33 -8.70
N ASP A 51 -11.36 29.51 -8.92
CA ASP A 51 -10.68 29.29 -10.20
C ASP A 51 -10.03 27.90 -10.28
N MET A 52 -10.33 27.05 -9.29
CA MET A 52 -9.83 25.68 -9.18
C MET A 52 -10.87 24.71 -9.77
N SER A 53 -10.42 23.76 -10.59
CA SER A 53 -11.32 22.75 -11.16
C SER A 53 -11.89 21.84 -10.05
N HIS A 54 -13.03 21.20 -10.31
CA HIS A 54 -13.64 20.30 -9.31
C HIS A 54 -12.71 19.15 -8.92
N ASP A 55 -11.98 18.60 -9.91
CA ASP A 55 -11.00 17.53 -9.69
C ASP A 55 -9.83 18.02 -8.81
N GLU A 56 -9.34 19.24 -9.03
CA GLU A 56 -8.31 19.87 -8.18
C GLU A 56 -8.78 20.07 -6.75
N GLN A 57 -10.04 20.49 -6.54
CA GLN A 57 -10.59 20.65 -5.20
C GLN A 57 -10.69 19.29 -4.47
N ILE A 58 -11.14 18.24 -5.16
CA ILE A 58 -11.20 16.88 -4.60
C ILE A 58 -9.79 16.38 -4.27
N ALA A 59 -8.83 16.58 -5.18
CA ALA A 59 -7.45 16.18 -4.98
C ALA A 59 -6.82 16.91 -3.78
N SER A 60 -7.06 18.22 -3.67
CA SER A 60 -6.59 19.06 -2.55
C SER A 60 -7.19 18.61 -1.22
N TYR A 61 -8.49 18.34 -1.20
CA TYR A 61 -9.18 17.81 -0.02
C TYR A 61 -8.61 16.45 0.39
N TYR A 62 -8.40 15.54 -0.56
CA TYR A 62 -7.81 14.23 -0.30
C TYR A 62 -6.36 14.34 0.18
N LEU A 63 -5.56 15.26 -0.35
CA LEU A 63 -4.20 15.47 0.11
C LEU A 63 -4.19 16.03 1.55
N ALA A 64 -5.09 16.96 1.87
CA ALA A 64 -5.19 17.55 3.21
C ALA A 64 -5.72 16.56 4.26
N TYR A 65 -6.76 15.78 3.94
CA TYR A 65 -7.54 14.99 4.92
C TYR A 65 -7.71 13.50 4.57
N GLY A 66 -7.26 13.06 3.39
CA GLY A 66 -7.43 11.68 2.93
C GLY A 66 -6.59 10.67 3.71
N SER A 67 -6.95 9.40 3.52
CA SER A 67 -6.36 8.24 4.16
C SER A 67 -5.02 7.84 3.52
N TRP A 68 -4.03 8.72 3.60
CA TRP A 68 -2.68 8.49 3.08
C TRP A 68 -1.60 8.85 4.11
N GLY A 69 -0.39 8.35 3.90
CA GLY A 69 0.75 8.59 4.81
C GLY A 69 0.46 8.05 6.22
N PRO A 70 0.68 8.82 7.29
CA PRO A 70 0.37 8.40 8.67
C PRO A 70 -1.12 8.17 8.93
N ARG A 71 -2.00 8.73 8.09
CA ARG A 71 -3.47 8.63 8.20
C ARG A 71 -4.05 7.55 7.29
N SER A 72 -3.23 6.78 6.58
CA SER A 72 -3.76 5.58 5.92
C SER A 72 -4.29 4.69 7.02
N ASP A 73 -5.61 4.46 7.04
CA ASP A 73 -6.24 3.51 7.96
C ASP A 73 -5.37 2.25 7.97
N SER A 74 -4.76 1.95 9.12
CA SER A 74 -3.95 0.74 9.27
C SER A 74 -4.76 -0.49 8.83
N THR A 75 -6.08 -0.41 9.03
CA THR A 75 -7.08 -1.38 8.62
C THR A 75 -7.14 -1.69 7.12
N THR A 76 -6.66 -0.80 6.24
CA THR A 76 -6.68 -1.05 4.77
C THR A 76 -5.33 -1.57 4.24
N LYS A 77 -4.27 -1.58 5.06
CA LYS A 77 -3.01 -2.28 4.75
C LYS A 77 -3.05 -3.77 5.09
N ASP A 78 -4.25 -4.33 5.22
CA ASP A 78 -4.47 -5.63 5.79
C ASP A 78 -5.18 -6.60 4.82
N LYS A 79 -4.53 -6.88 3.69
CA LYS A 79 -4.67 -8.22 3.08
C LYS A 79 -3.55 -9.15 3.55
N SER A 80 -2.77 -8.72 4.56
CA SER A 80 -1.59 -9.42 5.07
C SER A 80 -1.09 -8.93 6.44
N GLU A 81 -1.90 -8.28 7.28
CA GLU A 81 -1.64 -8.29 8.73
C GLU A 81 -1.88 -9.72 9.17
N ILE A 82 -0.79 -10.48 9.11
CA ILE A 82 -0.66 -11.72 9.84
C ILE A 82 -0.98 -11.33 11.28
N ASN A 83 -2.19 -11.62 11.73
CA ASN A 83 -2.54 -11.48 13.13
C ASN A 83 -1.56 -12.38 13.90
N VAL A 84 -0.52 -11.76 14.46
CA VAL A 84 0.65 -12.46 15.00
C VAL A 84 0.22 -13.45 16.07
N THR A 85 -0.78 -13.05 16.87
CA THR A 85 -1.42 -13.89 17.88
C THR A 85 -2.08 -15.12 17.25
N TYR A 86 -2.91 -14.94 16.21
CA TYR A 86 -3.51 -16.06 15.48
C TYR A 86 -2.46 -16.98 14.85
N PHE A 87 -1.38 -16.41 14.29
CA PHE A 87 -0.29 -17.18 13.70
C PHE A 87 0.42 -18.04 14.74
N ILE A 88 0.72 -17.49 15.92
CA ILE A 88 1.34 -18.23 17.03
C ILE A 88 0.45 -19.39 17.48
N PHE A 89 -0.84 -19.14 17.70
CA PHE A 89 -1.79 -20.18 18.08
C PHE A 89 -1.90 -21.27 16.99
N ARG A 90 -1.89 -20.88 15.72
CA ARG A 90 -1.91 -21.81 14.59
C ARG A 90 -0.66 -22.69 14.58
N VAL A 91 0.53 -22.12 14.79
CA VAL A 91 1.78 -22.89 14.85
C VAL A 91 1.78 -23.85 16.05
N MET A 92 1.43 -23.37 17.24
CA MET A 92 1.32 -24.23 18.43
C MET A 92 0.37 -25.41 18.21
N PHE A 93 -0.82 -25.15 17.66
CA PHE A 93 -1.80 -26.19 17.41
C PHE A 93 -1.29 -27.26 16.44
N ASN A 94 -0.58 -26.85 15.37
CA ASN A 94 0.00 -27.79 14.41
C ASN A 94 1.12 -28.62 15.03
N ILE A 95 1.96 -28.04 15.90
CA ILE A 95 3.01 -28.80 16.60
C ILE A 95 2.40 -29.87 17.51
N VAL A 96 1.34 -29.52 18.26
CA VAL A 96 0.64 -30.48 19.13
C VAL A 96 -0.01 -31.61 18.33
N MET A 97 -0.62 -31.31 17.17
CA MET A 97 -1.20 -32.34 16.31
C MET A 97 -0.14 -33.27 15.72
N ILE A 98 0.98 -32.73 15.23
CA ILE A 98 2.05 -33.55 14.64
C ILE A 98 2.72 -34.44 15.70
N SER A 99 2.91 -33.95 16.93
CA SER A 99 3.48 -34.77 18.01
C SER A 99 2.54 -35.91 18.42
N ALA A 100 1.24 -35.62 18.58
CA ALA A 100 0.23 -36.63 18.89
C ALA A 100 0.16 -37.71 17.79
N LEU A 101 0.17 -37.31 16.52
CA LEU A 101 0.20 -38.23 15.39
C LEU A 101 1.48 -39.07 15.37
N GLY A 102 2.63 -38.46 15.65
CA GLY A 102 3.92 -39.16 15.72
C GLY A 102 3.95 -40.24 16.79
N VAL A 103 3.53 -39.91 18.03
CA VAL A 103 3.46 -40.88 19.13
C VAL A 103 2.46 -42.00 18.82
N SER A 104 1.29 -41.65 18.29
CA SER A 104 0.30 -42.65 17.88
C SER A 104 0.82 -43.60 16.80
N TYR A 105 1.60 -43.09 15.83
CA TYR A 105 2.18 -43.90 14.76
C TYR A 105 3.27 -44.86 15.29
N VAL A 106 4.13 -44.38 16.19
CA VAL A 106 5.14 -45.24 16.84
C VAL A 106 4.49 -46.35 17.64
N ASN A 107 3.48 -46.02 18.46
CA ASN A 107 2.77 -46.99 19.28
C ASN A 107 2.07 -48.06 18.44
N TRP A 108 1.43 -47.66 17.34
CA TRP A 108 0.80 -48.61 16.40
C TRP A 108 1.82 -49.52 15.70
N ARG A 109 3.02 -49.00 15.39
CA ARG A 109 4.08 -49.81 14.79
C ARG A 109 4.61 -50.85 15.77
N GLU A 110 4.81 -50.48 17.03
CA GLU A 110 5.24 -51.43 18.06
C GLU A 110 4.19 -52.53 18.27
N ASP A 111 2.92 -52.17 18.35
CA ASP A 111 1.81 -53.12 18.53
C ASP A 111 1.76 -54.17 17.39
N LYS A 112 1.98 -53.76 16.15
CA LYS A 112 2.10 -54.70 15.01
C LYS A 112 3.28 -55.66 15.13
N ASN A 113 4.42 -55.19 15.63
CA ASN A 113 5.60 -56.05 15.76
C ASN A 113 5.40 -57.14 16.83
N TYR A 114 4.60 -56.88 17.88
CA TYR A 114 4.30 -57.90 18.89
C TYR A 114 3.35 -58.98 18.38
N HIS A 115 2.40 -58.63 17.52
CA HIS A 115 1.44 -59.56 16.96
C HIS A 115 1.99 -60.49 15.86
N ASP A 116 3.11 -60.15 15.22
CA ASP A 116 3.76 -60.96 14.17
C ASP A 116 4.80 -61.98 14.71
N ILE A 117 5.06 -62.02 16.03
CA ILE A 117 6.08 -62.87 16.67
C ILE A 117 5.47 -64.14 17.33
N ASP A 118 4.14 -64.27 17.37
CA ASP A 118 3.39 -65.48 17.78
C ASP A 118 2.91 -66.30 16.57
#